data_AF-A0A7S4K539-F1
#
_entry.id   AF-A0A7S4K539-F1
#
_cell.length_a   1.000
_cell.length_b   1.000
_cell.length_c   1.000
_cell.angle_alpha   90.00
_cell.angle_beta   90.00
_cell.angle_gamma   90.00
#
_symmetry.space_group_name_H-M   'P 1'
#
loop_
_entity.id
_entity.type
_entity.pdbx_description
1 polymer ?
#
loop_
_entity_poly.entity_id
_entity_poly.type
_entity_poly.pdbx_seq_one_letter_code
_entity_poly.pdbx_strand_id
1 'polypeptide(L)'
;AKSARERGNEMARRRRHEEALAAYGEGARVLEGETSEGARELASVLELNRAHCLLKLGRFQEALASCSTVIQSNSSCVKAWYRRAQAHQQLGSLREAMEDYRMVLRLEPNEASAVEGARECARLLEERREKEAGGTDKLRELVKLLELLDGKAEDDEENLRRLRRITCVGDDCDDVIKKLISNRELLQKLCRLLAGGGGGGGRGGGGGTTGT
;
A
#
# COMPACT_ATOMS: atom_id res chain seq x y z
N ALA A 1 5.70 -33.14 -14.68
CA ALA A 1 4.76 -32.11 -14.19
C ALA A 1 3.57 -32.65 -13.37
N LYS A 2 2.71 -33.56 -13.90
CA LYS A 2 1.50 -34.04 -13.18
C LYS A 2 1.79 -34.68 -11.81
N SER A 3 2.77 -35.58 -11.74
CA SER A 3 3.24 -36.18 -10.48
C SER A 3 3.76 -35.12 -9.47
N ALA A 4 4.41 -34.06 -9.96
CA ALA A 4 4.92 -32.98 -9.12
C ALA A 4 3.77 -32.18 -8.47
N ARG A 5 2.68 -31.94 -9.21
CA ARG A 5 1.44 -31.35 -8.67
C ARG A 5 0.85 -32.20 -7.54
N GLU A 6 0.80 -33.51 -7.71
CA GLU A 6 0.23 -34.43 -6.71
C GLU A 6 1.08 -34.48 -5.44
N ARG A 7 2.40 -34.64 -5.58
CA ARG A 7 3.34 -34.56 -4.45
C ARG A 7 3.23 -33.22 -3.72
N GLY A 8 3.23 -32.11 -4.46
CA GLY A 8 3.10 -30.77 -3.87
C GLY A 8 1.79 -30.59 -3.10
N ASN A 9 0.67 -31.10 -3.64
CA ASN A 9 -0.63 -31.05 -2.97
C ASN A 9 -0.63 -31.86 -1.67
N GLU A 10 -0.02 -33.04 -1.67
CA GLU A 10 0.12 -33.88 -0.47
C GLU A 10 0.93 -33.17 0.61
N MET A 11 2.09 -32.61 0.25
CA MET A 11 2.93 -31.87 1.20
C MET A 11 2.22 -30.62 1.73
N ALA A 12 1.48 -29.89 0.88
CA ALA A 12 0.71 -28.73 1.31
C ALA A 12 -0.40 -29.10 2.30
N ARG A 13 -1.09 -30.22 2.10
CA ARG A 13 -2.09 -30.76 3.05
C ARG A 13 -1.46 -31.11 4.40
N ARG A 14 -0.22 -31.59 4.40
CA ARG A 14 0.59 -31.85 5.61
C ARG A 14 1.21 -30.59 6.22
N ARG A 15 0.88 -29.39 5.70
CA ARG A 15 1.47 -28.09 6.11
C ARG A 15 3.00 -27.99 5.88
N ARG A 16 3.58 -28.88 5.09
CA ARG A 16 4.99 -28.86 4.68
C ARG A 16 5.13 -27.94 3.47
N HIS A 17 4.93 -26.64 3.69
CA HIS A 17 4.78 -25.66 2.61
C HIS A 17 6.06 -25.44 1.80
N GLU A 18 7.25 -25.57 2.40
CA GLU A 18 8.52 -25.48 1.67
C GLU A 18 8.72 -26.65 0.70
N GLU A 19 8.42 -27.87 1.13
CA GLU A 19 8.52 -29.04 0.26
C GLU A 19 7.47 -29.04 -0.83
N ALA A 20 6.26 -28.56 -0.53
CA ALA A 20 5.25 -28.32 -1.54
C ALA A 20 5.74 -27.32 -2.59
N LEU A 21 6.39 -26.23 -2.15
CA LEU A 21 6.98 -25.22 -3.04
C LEU A 21 8.06 -25.82 -3.96
N ALA A 22 8.93 -26.66 -3.41
CA ALA A 22 9.96 -27.35 -4.17
C ALA A 22 9.34 -28.26 -5.25
N ALA A 23 8.36 -29.08 -4.86
CA ALA A 23 7.65 -29.96 -5.79
C ALA A 23 6.94 -29.20 -6.92
N TYR A 24 6.26 -28.08 -6.62
CA TYR A 24 5.64 -27.26 -7.66
C TYR A 24 6.69 -26.61 -8.58
N GLY A 25 7.81 -26.15 -8.03
CA GLY A 25 8.91 -25.58 -8.82
C GLY A 25 9.56 -26.60 -9.76
N GLU A 26 9.77 -27.84 -9.31
CA GLU A 26 10.19 -28.95 -10.19
C GLU A 26 9.18 -29.18 -11.32
N GLY A 27 7.90 -29.17 -10.98
CA GLY A 27 6.82 -29.33 -11.96
C GLY A 27 6.83 -28.24 -13.04
N ALA A 28 7.05 -26.99 -12.64
CA ALA A 28 7.11 -25.84 -13.53
C ALA A 28 8.32 -25.90 -14.47
N ARG A 29 9.50 -26.27 -13.95
CA ARG A 29 10.71 -26.47 -14.78
C ARG A 29 10.54 -27.54 -15.85
N VAL A 30 9.83 -28.62 -15.55
CA VAL A 30 9.55 -29.67 -16.54
C VAL A 30 8.68 -29.16 -17.69
N LEU A 31 7.85 -28.14 -17.45
CA LEU A 31 7.00 -27.52 -18.46
C LEU A 31 7.66 -26.32 -19.16
N GLU A 32 8.91 -26.00 -18.80
CA GLU A 32 9.61 -24.85 -19.36
C GLU A 32 9.87 -25.08 -20.85
N GLY A 33 9.47 -24.11 -21.67
CA GLY A 33 9.55 -24.20 -23.14
C GLY A 33 8.42 -25.00 -23.79
N GLU A 34 7.56 -25.66 -23.02
CA GLU A 34 6.42 -26.39 -23.58
C GLU A 34 5.23 -25.45 -23.83
N THR A 35 4.72 -25.46 -25.06
CA THR A 35 3.70 -24.49 -25.52
C THR A 35 2.32 -25.11 -25.72
N SER A 36 2.14 -26.40 -25.41
CA SER A 36 0.84 -27.05 -25.52
C SER A 36 -0.16 -26.45 -24.53
N GLU A 37 -1.45 -26.39 -24.93
CA GLU A 37 -2.50 -25.82 -24.07
C GLU A 37 -2.59 -26.55 -22.72
N GLY A 38 -2.51 -27.89 -22.74
CA GLY A 38 -2.48 -28.69 -21.52
C GLY A 38 -1.25 -28.42 -20.64
N ALA A 39 -0.09 -28.09 -21.22
CA ALA A 39 1.08 -27.66 -20.45
C ALA A 39 0.86 -26.29 -19.82
N ARG A 40 0.29 -25.32 -20.55
CA ARG A 40 -0.03 -23.98 -20.01
C ARG A 40 -1.04 -24.02 -18.88
N GLU A 41 -2.08 -24.85 -19.02
CA GLU A 41 -3.08 -25.04 -17.96
C GLU A 41 -2.43 -25.67 -16.72
N LEU A 42 -1.64 -26.73 -16.89
CA LEU A 42 -0.95 -27.37 -15.78
C LEU A 42 0.07 -26.44 -15.11
N ALA A 43 0.81 -25.64 -15.88
CA ALA A 43 1.72 -24.62 -15.37
C ALA A 43 0.96 -23.57 -14.54
N SER A 44 -0.18 -23.09 -15.03
CA SER A 44 -1.05 -22.16 -14.30
C SER A 44 -1.53 -22.75 -12.97
N VAL A 45 -1.91 -24.03 -12.94
CA VAL A 45 -2.30 -24.73 -11.71
C VAL A 45 -1.12 -24.84 -10.72
N LEU A 46 0.08 -25.16 -11.21
CA LEU A 46 1.28 -25.26 -10.38
C LEU A 46 1.65 -23.91 -9.77
N GLU A 47 1.69 -22.83 -10.57
CA GLU A 47 1.98 -21.47 -10.10
C GLU A 47 0.93 -20.96 -9.11
N LEU A 48 -0.35 -21.28 -9.35
CA LEU A 48 -1.41 -20.93 -8.43
C LEU A 48 -1.20 -21.59 -7.06
N ASN A 49 -0.88 -22.89 -7.03
CA ASN A 49 -0.60 -23.62 -5.78
C ASN A 49 0.72 -23.18 -5.12
N ARG A 50 1.73 -22.83 -5.93
CA ARG A 50 2.98 -22.21 -5.49
C ARG A 50 2.70 -20.91 -4.75
N ALA A 51 1.91 -20.01 -5.33
CA ALA A 51 1.51 -18.74 -4.70
C ALA A 51 0.81 -18.95 -3.35
N HIS A 52 -0.04 -19.98 -3.22
CA HIS A 52 -0.67 -20.30 -1.94
C HIS A 52 0.35 -20.69 -0.87
N CYS A 53 1.32 -21.53 -1.21
CA CYS A 53 2.37 -21.93 -0.27
C CYS A 53 3.25 -20.74 0.11
N LEU A 54 3.58 -19.88 -0.85
CA LEU A 54 4.35 -18.65 -0.61
C LEU A 54 3.64 -17.70 0.36
N LEU A 55 2.32 -17.53 0.22
CA LEU A 55 1.51 -16.79 1.19
C LEU A 55 1.59 -17.38 2.60
N LYS A 56 1.52 -18.72 2.73
CA LYS A 56 1.64 -19.40 4.03
C LYS A 56 3.03 -19.29 4.65
N LEU A 57 4.05 -19.11 3.83
CA LEU A 57 5.44 -18.93 4.24
C LEU A 57 5.83 -17.45 4.46
N GLY A 58 4.93 -16.49 4.23
CA GLY A 58 5.24 -15.06 4.32
C GLY A 58 6.10 -14.52 3.17
N ARG A 59 6.30 -15.29 2.10
CA ARG A 59 7.12 -14.92 0.93
C ARG A 59 6.27 -14.16 -0.09
N PHE A 60 5.79 -12.98 0.31
CA PHE A 60 4.74 -12.25 -0.41
C PHE A 60 5.17 -11.77 -1.80
N GLN A 61 6.41 -11.28 -1.97
CA GLN A 61 6.90 -10.82 -3.28
C GLN A 61 6.91 -11.94 -4.32
N GLU A 62 7.35 -13.13 -3.95
CA GLU A 62 7.32 -14.29 -4.84
C GLU A 62 5.88 -14.73 -5.12
N ALA A 63 4.97 -14.62 -4.14
CA ALA A 63 3.56 -14.92 -4.36
C ALA A 63 2.93 -13.97 -5.40
N LEU A 64 3.30 -12.68 -5.38
CA LEU A 64 2.87 -11.71 -6.39
C LEU A 64 3.31 -12.12 -7.80
N ALA A 65 4.56 -12.56 -7.95
CA ALA A 65 5.10 -13.02 -9.22
C ALA A 65 4.33 -14.24 -9.74
N SER A 66 4.19 -15.29 -8.92
CA SER A 66 3.43 -16.49 -9.29
C SER A 66 1.97 -16.17 -9.64
N CYS A 67 1.28 -15.32 -8.87
CA CYS A 67 -0.08 -14.92 -9.19
C CYS A 67 -0.16 -14.13 -10.51
N SER A 68 0.80 -13.25 -10.76
CA SER A 68 0.82 -12.44 -11.99
C SER A 68 1.04 -13.31 -13.23
N THR A 69 1.89 -14.33 -13.15
CA THR A 69 2.04 -15.32 -14.23
C THR A 69 0.72 -16.04 -14.54
N VAL A 70 -0.04 -16.44 -13.51
CA VAL A 70 -1.34 -17.08 -13.70
C VAL A 70 -2.35 -16.11 -14.32
N ILE A 71 -2.38 -14.85 -13.88
CA ILE A 71 -3.28 -13.82 -14.42
C ILE A 71 -2.97 -13.49 -15.89
N GLN A 72 -1.69 -13.47 -16.26
CA GLN A 72 -1.27 -13.25 -17.65
C GLN A 72 -1.75 -14.37 -18.58
N SER A 73 -1.74 -15.62 -18.10
CA SER A 73 -2.24 -16.76 -18.88
C SER A 73 -3.76 -16.90 -18.81
N ASN A 74 -4.38 -16.55 -17.68
CA ASN A 74 -5.80 -16.67 -17.43
C ASN A 74 -6.29 -15.52 -16.53
N SER A 75 -6.78 -14.46 -17.16
CA SER A 75 -7.27 -13.26 -16.50
C SER A 75 -8.58 -13.45 -15.74
N SER A 76 -9.31 -14.54 -15.96
CA SER A 76 -10.53 -14.88 -15.21
C SER A 76 -10.27 -15.77 -13.98
N CYS A 77 -9.00 -16.06 -13.67
CA CYS A 77 -8.65 -16.86 -12.50
C CYS A 77 -8.84 -16.08 -11.18
N VAL A 78 -10.04 -16.19 -10.59
CA VAL A 78 -10.41 -15.51 -9.33
C VAL A 78 -9.43 -15.79 -8.20
N LYS A 79 -9.00 -17.05 -8.05
CA LYS A 79 -8.04 -17.45 -7.01
C LYS A 79 -6.69 -16.74 -7.14
N ALA A 80 -6.24 -16.43 -8.36
CA ALA A 80 -4.99 -15.73 -8.58
C ALA A 80 -5.08 -14.28 -8.13
N TRP A 81 -6.15 -13.57 -8.54
CA TRP A 81 -6.45 -12.21 -8.09
C TRP A 81 -6.58 -12.11 -6.58
N TYR A 82 -7.35 -13.01 -5.96
CA TYR A 82 -7.54 -13.02 -4.52
C TYR A 82 -6.24 -13.23 -3.75
N ARG A 83 -5.40 -14.18 -4.18
CA ARG A 83 -4.09 -14.44 -3.56
C ARG A 83 -3.11 -13.29 -3.76
N ARG A 84 -3.17 -12.61 -4.91
CA ARG A 84 -2.35 -11.42 -5.17
C ARG A 84 -2.76 -10.25 -4.29
N ALA A 85 -4.07 -10.05 -4.11
CA ALA A 85 -4.62 -9.06 -3.17
C ALA A 85 -4.10 -9.30 -1.75
N GLN A 86 -4.15 -10.55 -1.27
CA GLN A 86 -3.62 -10.92 0.04
C GLN A 86 -2.12 -10.61 0.17
N ALA A 87 -1.31 -10.92 -0.85
CA ALA A 87 0.12 -10.61 -0.83
C ALA A 87 0.37 -9.09 -0.79
N HIS A 88 -0.34 -8.30 -1.59
CA HIS A 88 -0.24 -6.83 -1.57
C HIS A 88 -0.66 -6.24 -0.23
N GLN A 89 -1.72 -6.76 0.39
CA GLN A 89 -2.17 -6.34 1.72
C GLN A 89 -1.08 -6.58 2.77
N GLN A 90 -0.45 -7.75 2.76
CA GLN A 90 0.63 -8.10 3.69
C GLN A 90 1.91 -7.26 3.47
N LEU A 91 2.16 -6.83 2.23
CA LEU A 91 3.26 -5.92 1.90
C LEU A 91 2.94 -4.44 2.22
N GLY A 92 1.71 -4.12 2.62
CA GLY A 92 1.27 -2.76 2.87
C GLY A 92 0.99 -1.93 1.61
N SER A 93 1.02 -2.56 0.43
CA SER A 93 0.60 -2.03 -0.87
C SER A 93 -0.93 -2.04 -0.97
N LEU A 94 -1.59 -1.24 -0.13
CA LEU A 94 -3.03 -1.31 0.08
C LEU A 94 -3.86 -0.88 -1.15
N ARG A 95 -3.32 0.00 -2.00
CA ARG A 95 -4.03 0.46 -3.21
C ARG A 95 -4.12 -0.65 -4.24
N GLU A 96 -3.01 -1.32 -4.49
CA GLU A 96 -2.89 -2.47 -5.37
C GLU A 96 -3.73 -3.64 -4.86
N ALA A 97 -3.73 -3.89 -3.54
CA ALA A 97 -4.61 -4.89 -2.93
C ALA A 97 -6.10 -4.60 -3.19
N MET A 98 -6.54 -3.34 -3.08
CA MET A 98 -7.92 -2.95 -3.37
C MET A 98 -8.29 -3.14 -4.84
N GLU A 99 -7.37 -2.87 -5.77
CA GLU A 99 -7.60 -3.10 -7.20
C GLU A 99 -7.79 -4.59 -7.48
N ASP A 100 -6.97 -5.45 -6.88
CA ASP A 100 -7.10 -6.90 -7.02
C ASP A 100 -8.40 -7.42 -6.38
N TYR A 101 -8.79 -6.94 -5.21
CA TYR A 101 -10.08 -7.29 -4.60
C TYR A 101 -11.26 -6.83 -5.45
N ARG A 102 -11.19 -5.65 -6.09
CA ARG A 102 -12.22 -5.20 -7.04
C ARG A 102 -12.30 -6.12 -8.26
N MET A 103 -11.18 -6.65 -8.74
CA MET A 103 -11.18 -7.64 -9.82
C MET A 103 -11.84 -8.95 -9.38
N VAL A 104 -11.58 -9.42 -8.16
CA VAL A 104 -12.28 -10.57 -7.57
C VAL A 104 -13.79 -10.31 -7.54
N LEU A 105 -14.23 -9.17 -7.00
CA LEU A 105 -15.65 -8.84 -6.89
C LEU A 105 -16.33 -8.59 -8.24
N ARG A 106 -15.58 -8.24 -9.29
CA ARG A 106 -16.10 -8.15 -10.65
C ARG A 106 -16.40 -9.54 -11.24
N LEU A 107 -15.54 -10.51 -10.95
CA LEU A 107 -15.68 -11.88 -11.42
C LEU A 107 -16.67 -12.68 -10.56
N GLU A 108 -16.63 -12.49 -9.24
CA GLU A 108 -17.47 -13.13 -8.24
C GLU A 108 -18.01 -12.07 -7.25
N PRO A 109 -19.17 -11.45 -7.54
CA PRO A 109 -19.72 -10.36 -6.73
C PRO A 109 -20.05 -10.72 -5.28
N ASN A 110 -20.24 -12.01 -4.99
CA ASN A 110 -20.68 -12.51 -3.69
C ASN A 110 -19.53 -13.12 -2.85
N GLU A 111 -18.27 -12.93 -3.25
CA GLU A 111 -17.13 -13.44 -2.49
C GLU A 111 -16.89 -12.60 -1.22
N ALA A 112 -17.48 -13.06 -0.10
CA ALA A 112 -17.46 -12.35 1.18
C ALA A 112 -16.03 -12.02 1.65
N SER A 113 -15.08 -12.93 1.44
CA SER A 113 -13.69 -12.73 1.85
C SER A 113 -13.03 -11.57 1.08
N ALA A 114 -13.42 -11.34 -0.17
CA ALA A 114 -12.91 -10.22 -0.97
C ALA A 114 -13.54 -8.88 -0.55
N VAL A 115 -14.81 -8.89 -0.15
CA VAL A 115 -15.48 -7.71 0.45
C VAL A 115 -14.77 -7.31 1.75
N GLU A 116 -14.50 -8.28 2.62
CA GLU A 116 -13.80 -8.07 3.88
C GLU A 116 -12.38 -7.52 3.65
N GLY A 117 -11.60 -8.16 2.76
CA GLY A 117 -10.26 -7.71 2.41
C GLY A 117 -10.23 -6.28 1.84
N ALA A 118 -11.17 -5.93 0.96
CA ALA A 118 -11.28 -4.58 0.42
C ALA A 118 -11.63 -3.53 1.50
N ARG A 119 -12.54 -3.87 2.43
CA ARG A 119 -12.91 -3.00 3.55
C ARG A 119 -11.72 -2.76 4.49
N GLU A 120 -10.98 -3.81 4.81
CA GLU A 120 -9.81 -3.69 5.67
C GLU A 120 -8.71 -2.83 5.02
N CYS A 121 -8.47 -3.00 3.71
CA CYS A 121 -7.53 -2.14 2.98
C CYS A 121 -7.97 -0.67 2.99
N ALA A 122 -9.27 -0.41 2.82
CA ALA A 122 -9.81 0.96 2.87
C ALA A 122 -9.63 1.59 4.25
N ARG A 123 -9.94 0.84 5.32
CA ARG A 123 -9.77 1.28 6.71
C ARG A 123 -8.31 1.63 7.01
N LEU A 124 -7.37 0.77 6.60
CA LEU A 124 -5.94 1.01 6.80
C LEU A 124 -5.42 2.21 6.00
N LEU A 125 -5.97 2.47 4.81
CA LEU A 125 -5.64 3.67 4.03
C LEU A 125 -6.16 4.95 4.67
N GLU A 126 -7.37 4.92 5.23
CA GLU A 126 -7.95 6.02 5.99
C GLU A 126 -7.14 6.31 7.24
N GLU A 127 -6.78 5.28 8.02
CA GLU A 127 -5.94 5.43 9.22
C GLU A 127 -4.57 6.04 8.89
N ARG A 128 -3.96 5.66 7.75
CA ARG A 128 -2.72 6.29 7.27
C ARG A 128 -2.93 7.76 6.91
N ARG A 129 -4.01 8.08 6.21
CA ARG A 129 -4.36 9.47 5.84
C ARG A 129 -4.63 10.33 7.07
N GLU A 130 -5.32 9.82 8.07
CA GLU A 130 -5.60 10.54 9.31
C GLU A 130 -4.32 10.82 10.11
N LYS A 131 -3.39 9.85 10.17
CA LYS A 131 -2.08 10.06 10.81
C LYS A 131 -1.26 11.11 10.06
N GLU A 132 -1.27 11.07 8.73
CA GLU A 132 -0.61 12.08 7.89
C GLU A 132 -1.26 13.46 8.08
N ALA A 133 -2.59 13.54 8.04
CA ALA A 133 -3.35 14.77 8.26
C ALA A 133 -3.11 15.37 9.66
N GLY A 134 -3.16 14.55 10.71
CA GLY A 134 -2.87 14.97 12.08
C GLY A 134 -1.45 15.53 12.26
N GLY A 135 -0.47 15.02 11.50
CA GLY A 135 0.87 15.61 11.43
C GLY A 135 0.85 17.02 10.81
N THR A 136 0.10 17.21 9.73
CA THR A 136 -0.04 18.53 9.08
C THR A 136 -0.82 19.54 9.92
N ASP A 137 -1.85 19.10 10.65
CA ASP A 137 -2.63 19.98 11.53
C ASP A 137 -1.80 20.44 12.73
N LYS A 138 -0.99 19.56 13.34
CA LYS A 138 -0.02 19.94 14.38
C LYS A 138 0.98 20.97 13.86
N LEU A 139 1.47 20.81 12.63
CA LEU A 139 2.39 21.77 12.00
C LEU A 139 1.72 23.12 11.73
N ARG A 140 0.44 23.12 11.31
CA ARG A 140 -0.35 24.35 11.12
C ARG A 140 -0.60 25.08 12.45
N GLU A 141 -0.94 24.34 13.50
CA GLU A 141 -1.10 24.88 14.85
C GLU A 141 0.22 25.48 15.36
N LEU A 142 1.35 24.79 15.15
CA LEU A 142 2.67 25.29 15.50
C LEU A 142 2.97 26.64 14.85
N VAL A 143 2.77 26.76 13.53
CA VAL A 143 3.05 28.01 12.81
C VAL A 143 2.14 29.14 13.30
N LYS A 144 0.87 28.86 13.55
CA LYS A 144 -0.07 29.86 14.09
C LYS A 144 0.36 30.36 15.48
N LEU A 145 0.86 29.48 16.34
CA LEU A 145 1.40 29.88 17.65
C LEU A 145 2.66 30.73 17.51
N LEU A 146 3.55 30.40 16.56
CA LEU A 146 4.75 31.20 16.28
C LEU A 146 4.43 32.60 15.74
N GLU A 147 3.32 32.77 15.01
CA GLU A 147 2.82 34.10 14.57
C GLU A 147 2.30 34.94 15.74
N LEU A 148 1.59 34.33 16.69
CA LEU A 148 1.02 35.03 17.85
C LEU A 148 2.09 35.55 18.82
N LEU A 149 3.27 34.92 18.84
CA LEU A 149 4.39 35.32 19.68
C LEU A 149 5.12 36.59 19.17
N ASP A 150 4.74 37.18 18.03
CA ASP A 150 5.51 38.24 17.35
C ASP A 150 5.31 39.67 17.92
N GLY A 151 5.52 39.87 19.22
CA GLY A 151 5.65 41.24 19.73
C GLY A 151 5.73 41.44 21.24
N LYS A 152 5.42 40.41 22.05
CA LYS A 152 5.51 40.40 23.53
C LYS A 152 5.82 39.00 24.08
N ALA A 153 6.67 38.26 23.36
CA ALA A 153 6.85 36.81 23.47
C ALA A 153 7.26 36.28 24.85
N GLU A 154 7.85 37.12 25.71
CA GLU A 154 8.38 36.69 27.01
C GLU A 154 7.30 36.50 28.09
N ASP A 155 6.09 37.06 27.89
CA ASP A 155 4.99 37.00 28.87
C ASP A 155 3.83 36.06 28.47
N ASP A 156 3.83 35.52 27.24
CA ASP A 156 2.74 34.67 26.72
C ASP A 156 2.93 33.18 27.08
N GLU A 157 2.88 32.94 28.39
CA GLU A 157 3.06 31.64 29.01
C GLU A 157 2.02 30.61 28.52
N GLU A 158 0.84 31.05 28.10
CA GLU A 158 -0.20 30.16 27.55
C GLU A 158 0.21 29.62 26.17
N ASN A 159 0.66 30.49 25.26
CA ASN A 159 1.11 30.07 23.94
C ASN A 159 2.42 29.27 24.01
N LEU A 160 3.33 29.60 24.94
CA LEU A 160 4.52 28.78 25.21
C LEU A 160 4.16 27.39 25.73
N ARG A 161 3.17 27.24 26.63
CA ARG A 161 2.67 25.92 27.08
C ARG A 161 2.03 25.11 25.96
N ARG A 162 1.28 25.76 25.07
CA ARG A 162 0.71 25.11 23.88
C ARG A 162 1.81 24.63 22.94
N LEU A 163 2.82 25.47 22.72
CA LEU A 163 3.94 25.16 21.84
C LEU A 163 4.80 24.02 22.42
N ARG A 164 5.07 24.01 23.73
CA ARG A 164 5.66 22.86 24.44
C ARG A 164 4.87 21.58 24.14
N ARG A 165 3.54 21.57 24.31
CA ARG A 165 2.72 20.36 24.05
C ARG A 165 2.85 19.83 22.61
N ILE A 166 3.12 20.69 21.63
CA ILE A 166 3.32 20.29 20.23
C ILE A 166 4.75 19.80 19.98
N THR A 167 5.75 20.40 20.65
CA THR A 167 7.19 20.16 20.39
C THR A 167 7.82 19.12 21.32
N CYS A 168 7.18 18.75 22.42
CA CYS A 168 7.75 17.86 23.44
C CYS A 168 8.08 16.46 22.89
N VAL A 169 9.37 16.24 22.62
CA VAL A 169 10.03 14.93 22.65
C VAL A 169 11.27 15.09 23.54
N GLY A 170 11.13 14.91 24.85
CA GLY A 170 12.25 14.92 25.82
C GLY A 170 12.56 16.26 26.49
N ASP A 171 13.69 16.31 27.21
CA ASP A 171 14.05 17.37 28.17
C ASP A 171 14.53 18.69 27.54
N ASP A 172 14.80 18.74 26.22
CA ASP A 172 15.35 19.92 25.51
C ASP A 172 14.28 20.81 24.84
N CYS A 173 13.08 20.86 25.39
CA CYS A 173 11.96 21.56 24.76
C CYS A 173 12.26 23.04 24.52
N ASP A 174 12.87 23.75 25.46
CA ASP A 174 13.11 25.19 25.35
C ASP A 174 14.09 25.58 24.23
N ASP A 175 15.09 24.75 23.97
CA ASP A 175 16.04 24.99 22.88
C ASP A 175 15.42 24.69 21.51
N VAL A 176 14.52 23.71 21.44
CA VAL A 176 13.70 23.48 20.24
C VAL A 176 12.79 24.68 19.99
N ILE A 177 12.15 25.23 21.03
CA ILE A 177 11.28 26.41 20.92
C ILE A 177 12.06 27.62 20.40
N LYS A 178 13.23 27.91 20.98
CA LYS A 178 14.10 29.01 20.50
C LYS A 178 14.47 28.85 19.03
N LYS A 179 14.81 27.63 18.60
CA LYS A 179 15.14 27.32 17.20
C LYS A 179 13.93 27.50 16.27
N LEU A 180 12.74 27.12 16.71
CA LEU A 180 11.50 27.29 15.95
C LEU A 180 11.14 28.77 15.77
N ILE A 181 11.23 29.56 16.83
CA ILE A 181 11.05 31.02 16.79
C ILE A 181 12.04 31.65 15.80
N SER A 182 13.32 31.27 15.89
CA SER A 182 14.38 31.77 15.00
C SER A 182 14.18 31.39 13.53
N ASN A 183 13.50 30.28 13.24
CA ASN A 183 13.27 29.76 11.88
C ASN A 183 11.83 29.91 11.38
N ARG A 184 11.02 30.75 12.03
CA ARG A 184 9.57 30.86 11.77
C ARG A 184 9.20 31.14 10.32
N GLU A 185 9.95 31.99 9.62
CA GLU A 185 9.66 32.33 8.21
C GLU A 185 9.85 31.13 7.27
N LEU A 186 10.85 30.29 7.55
CA LEU A 186 11.08 29.06 6.79
C LEU A 186 9.96 28.05 7.04
N LEU A 187 9.52 27.93 8.30
CA LEU A 187 8.38 27.08 8.67
C LEU A 187 7.08 27.53 8.02
N GLN A 188 6.81 28.84 7.97
CA GLN A 188 5.65 29.41 7.26
C GLN A 188 5.69 29.13 5.75
N LYS A 189 6.86 29.22 5.12
CA LYS A 189 7.04 28.86 3.70
C LYS A 189 6.77 27.37 3.48
N LEU A 190 7.31 26.50 4.35
CA LEU A 190 7.09 25.07 4.29
C LEU A 190 5.60 24.71 4.45
N CYS A 191 4.90 25.29 5.42
CA CYS A 191 3.46 25.09 5.61
C CYS A 191 2.63 25.48 4.39
N ARG A 192 2.95 26.61 3.75
CA ARG A 192 2.27 27.06 2.52
C ARG A 192 2.48 26.07 1.36
N LEU A 193 3.69 25.53 1.22
CA LEU A 193 3.98 24.51 0.21
C LEU A 193 3.24 23.20 0.47
N LEU A 194 3.18 22.76 1.73
CA LEU A 194 2.45 21.54 2.13
C LEU A 194 0.93 21.69 1.96
N ALA A 195 0.37 22.88 2.23
CA ALA A 195 -1.05 23.17 2.00
C ALA A 195 -1.41 23.34 0.50
N GLY A 196 -0.46 23.77 -0.33
CA GLY A 196 -0.65 24.02 -1.77
C GLY A 196 -0.51 22.79 -2.67
N GLY A 197 -0.01 21.65 -2.16
CA GLY A 197 0.26 20.45 -2.96
C GLY A 197 -0.96 19.63 -3.41
N GLY A 198 -2.18 20.03 -3.04
CA GLY A 198 -3.42 19.29 -3.32
C GLY A 198 -4.20 19.71 -4.58
N GLY A 199 -3.70 20.65 -5.38
CA GLY A 199 -4.50 21.25 -6.47
C GLY A 199 -3.69 21.57 -7.73
N GLY A 200 -3.26 20.53 -8.45
CA GLY A 200 -2.55 20.66 -9.73
C GLY A 200 -3.13 19.78 -10.84
N GLY A 201 -4.43 19.49 -10.80
CA GLY A 201 -5.16 18.79 -11.86
C GLY A 201 -6.17 19.72 -12.51
N GLY A 202 -5.83 20.24 -13.69
CA GLY A 202 -6.80 20.78 -14.66
C GLY A 202 -7.12 22.27 -14.53
N ARG A 203 -6.48 23.08 -15.37
CA ARG A 203 -7.10 23.96 -16.39
C ARG A 203 -6.13 25.06 -16.83
N GLY A 204 -5.50 24.84 -17.97
CA GLY A 204 -5.20 25.89 -18.95
C GLY A 204 -5.64 25.30 -20.30
N GLY A 205 -6.51 25.86 -21.12
CA GLY A 205 -6.91 27.26 -21.24
C GLY A 205 -6.23 27.87 -22.47
N GLY A 206 -6.98 27.98 -23.57
CA GLY A 206 -6.62 28.72 -24.80
C GLY A 206 -6.60 27.81 -26.04
N GLY A 207 -7.34 28.04 -27.12
CA GLY A 207 -8.07 29.22 -27.58
C GLY A 207 -7.79 29.39 -29.09
N GLY A 208 -8.84 29.61 -29.90
CA GLY A 208 -8.76 29.98 -31.32
C GLY A 208 -9.61 29.07 -32.21
N THR A 209 -10.44 29.54 -33.12
CA THR A 209 -10.75 30.87 -33.66
C THR A 209 -12.07 30.75 -34.41
N THR A 210 -12.98 31.70 -34.22
CA THR A 210 -14.10 31.97 -35.13
C THR A 210 -13.59 32.78 -36.33
N GLY A 211 -13.97 32.40 -37.55
CA GLY A 211 -13.72 33.21 -38.75
C GLY A 211 -14.27 32.53 -39.99
N THR A 212 -15.46 32.96 -40.40
CA THR A 212 -15.96 32.91 -41.79
C THR A 212 -15.19 33.89 -42.66
#